data_AF-A0A3R9EY00-F1
#
_entry.id   AF-A0A3R9EY00-F1
#
_cell.length_a   1.000
_cell.length_b   1.000
_cell.length_c   1.000
_cell.angle_alpha   90.00
_cell.angle_beta   90.00
_cell.angle_gamma   90.00
#
_symmetry.space_group_name_H-M   'P 1'
#
loop_
_entity.id
_entity.type
_entity.pdbx_description
1 polymer ?
#
loop_
_entity_poly.entity_id
_entity_poly.type
_entity_poly.pdbx_seq_one_letter_code
_entity_poly.pdbx_strand_id
1 'polypeptide(L)' 'MDVRQLRYFIAIAEEKNITAAANKLHMSQPPLSLQLKQMEEE' A
#
# COMPACT_ATOMS: atom_id res chain seq x y z
N MET A 1 5.63 9.30 -7.21
CA MET A 1 4.57 8.39 -7.74
C MET A 1 5.00 7.59 -8.98
N ASP A 2 5.39 6.34 -8.78
CA ASP A 2 5.57 5.30 -9.82
C ASP A 2 4.38 4.32 -9.91
N VAL A 3 4.40 3.40 -10.90
CA VAL A 3 3.31 2.43 -11.10
C VAL A 3 3.12 1.47 -9.93
N ARG A 4 4.19 1.17 -9.17
CA ARG A 4 4.13 0.27 -8.02
C ARG A 4 3.43 0.94 -6.85
N GLN A 5 3.77 2.20 -6.59
CA GLN A 5 3.10 3.06 -5.61
C GLN A 5 1.60 3.16 -5.91
N LEU A 6 1.21 3.38 -7.18
CA LEU A 6 -0.22 3.40 -7.57
C LEU A 6 -0.94 2.07 -7.31
N ARG A 7 -0.29 0.92 -7.56
CA ARG A 7 -0.87 -0.40 -7.25
C ARG A 7 -1.09 -0.59 -5.75
N TYR A 8 -0.15 -0.13 -4.93
CA TYR A 8 -0.28 -0.17 -3.47
C TYR A 8 -1.42 0.71 -3.00
N PHE A 9 -1.51 1.93 -3.51
CA PHE A 9 -2.60 2.85 -3.18
C PHE A 9 -3.98 2.29 -3.57
N ILE A 10 -4.13 1.75 -4.77
CA ILE A 10 -5.37 1.11 -5.21
C ILE A 10 -5.73 -0.06 -4.29
N ALA A 11 -4.79 -0.95 -3.98
CA ALA A 11 -5.04 -2.08 -3.09
C ALA A 11 -5.48 -1.62 -1.68
N ILE A 12 -4.85 -0.57 -1.13
CA ILE A 12 -5.24 -0.01 0.17
C ILE A 12 -6.65 0.60 0.12
N ALA A 13 -6.96 1.35 -0.94
CA ALA A 13 -8.26 1.99 -1.12
C ALA A 13 -9.40 0.97 -1.30
N GLU A 14 -9.17 -0.12 -2.04
CA GLU A 14 -10.14 -1.20 -2.25
C GLU A 14 -10.41 -1.97 -0.96
N GLU A 15 -9.37 -2.35 -0.23
CA GLU A 15 -9.50 -3.17 0.97
C GLU A 15 -9.93 -2.38 2.21
N LYS A 16 -9.77 -1.05 2.21
CA LYS A 16 -10.00 -0.14 3.36
C LYS A 16 -9.30 -0.58 4.65
N ASN A 17 -8.31 -1.44 4.53
CA ASN A 17 -7.55 -2.03 5.63
C ASN A 17 -6.15 -2.41 5.11
N ILE A 18 -5.11 -1.84 5.72
CA ILE A 18 -3.73 -2.00 5.26
C ILE A 18 -3.24 -3.46 5.42
N THR A 19 -3.67 -4.16 6.48
CA THR A 19 -3.33 -5.58 6.67
C THR A 19 -3.95 -6.45 5.59
N ALA A 20 -5.21 -6.19 5.21
CA ALA A 20 -5.86 -6.91 4.11
C ALA A 20 -5.19 -6.62 2.76
N ALA A 21 -4.84 -5.35 2.49
CA ALA A 21 -4.10 -4.97 1.28
C ALA A 21 -2.71 -5.64 1.22
N ALA A 22 -1.99 -5.72 2.33
CA ALA A 22 -0.70 -6.41 2.41
C ALA A 22 -0.83 -7.90 2.09
N ASN A 23 -1.86 -8.57 2.64
CA ASN A 23 -2.16 -9.96 2.34
C ASN A 23 -2.49 -10.16 0.85
N LYS A 24 -3.31 -9.28 0.25
CA LYS A 24 -3.65 -9.30 -1.19
C LYS A 24 -2.43 -9.11 -2.08
N LEU A 25 -1.48 -8.30 -1.66
CA LEU A 25 -0.21 -8.05 -2.36
C LEU A 25 0.86 -9.09 -2.06
N HIS A 26 0.55 -10.14 -1.27
CA HIS A 26 1.51 -11.15 -0.83
C HIS A 26 2.77 -10.56 -0.19
N MET A 27 2.59 -9.52 0.63
CA MET A 27 3.68 -8.85 1.34
C MET A 27 3.35 -8.68 2.82
N SER A 28 4.37 -8.38 3.63
CA SER A 28 4.15 -8.00 5.01
C SER A 28 3.60 -6.58 5.11
N GLN A 29 2.83 -6.32 6.18
CA GLN A 29 2.18 -5.03 6.41
C GLN A 29 3.17 -3.86 6.66
N PRO A 30 4.29 -4.01 7.41
CA PRO A 30 5.20 -2.90 7.68
C PRO A 30 5.75 -2.16 6.44
N PRO A 31 6.26 -2.84 5.38
CA PRO A 31 6.73 -2.15 4.18
C PRO A 31 5.61 -1.45 3.41
N LEU A 32 4.37 -1.97 3.44
CA LEU A 32 3.23 -1.32 2.79
C LEU A 32 2.86 -0.01 3.49
N SER A 33 2.86 0.01 4.83
CA SER A 33 2.63 1.23 5.61
C SER A 33 3.73 2.28 5.41
N LEU A 34 5.00 1.86 5.34
CA LEU A 34 6.09 2.78 5.05
C LEU A 34 5.92 3.41 3.67
N GLN A 35 5.55 2.63 2.66
CA GLN A 35 5.30 3.13 1.31
C GLN A 35 4.12 4.08 1.26
N LEU A 36 3.01 3.79 1.96
CA LEU A 36 1.89 4.72 2.04
C LEU A 36 2.31 6.07 2.64
N LYS A 37 3.07 6.05 3.74
CA LYS A 37 3.58 7.28 4.36
C LYS A 37 4.48 8.08 3.41
N GLN A 38 5.37 7.40 2.69
CA GLN A 38 6.22 8.06 1.68
C GLN A 38 5.38 8.69 0.57
N MET A 39 4.32 8.02 0.12
CA MET A 39 3.39 8.56 -0.89
C MET A 39 2.60 9.78 -0.40
N GLU A 40 2.36 9.93 0.91
CA GLU A 40 1.70 11.11 1.48
C GLU A 40 2.65 12.33 1.58
N GLU A 41 3.96 12.10 1.60
CA GLU A 41 5.01 13.12 1.69
C GLU A 41 5.57 13.54 0.31
N GLU A 42 5.29 12.75 -0.74
CA GLU A 42 5.64 13.02 -2.15
C GLU A 42 4.59 13.85 -2.90
#